data_AF-A0A0D2E046-F1
#
_entry.id   AF-A0A0D2E046-F1
#
_cell.length_a   1.000
_cell.length_b   1.000
_cell.length_c   1.000
_cell.angle_alpha   90.00
_cell.angle_beta   90.00
_cell.angle_gamma   90.00
#
_symmetry.space_group_name_H-M   'P 1'
#
loop_
_entity.id
_entity.type
_entity.pdbx_description
1 polymer ?
#
loop_
_entity_poly.entity_id
_entity_poly.type
_entity_poly.pdbx_seq_one_letter_code
_entity_poly.pdbx_strand_id
1 'polypeptide(L)'
;MTFEILQSILTSTDREESNATKDTRRVKGYETPPKPWIFEGISTQQQQTHGGNLPKASKAGQHQLGGGGVRYTYGREGPQDITDLAREAKRKALVRAQWNYLTKTVSVRFGDSPHDQRSLKFWLAETAPTIGNYGPDYMFWSRLVPQLAFEFPVIRHLLVATALLDEQLGVYRSATKIKLTPLALWHYQTALRGMTVVERADEPFLVLASSMGWVFESLQGNFAASAIHLRASSRLLKELESGPSSSDPLALDMLAAVKPMVYLSLSFSNIVHGASTPIEIPPDDPDDDDQTTEPEDVPIDSLAQARDMLIERVRRFKRRADADSDARGPSRYSILALRRYIGTWQKRARIYCLHGKESNLHKQTVQILFITALSFLPEDIAGAFSTANEAASRHLLDTIERVAVAKRESAPWDEADIDDTLSVTLSLLAEHFPDWFFRKRAGHLLASFPKAPLAKKTTTTNNTESSFSSATTTAGSGVRSVVWNQIRPGKVVFEGEEKVRGLDRSTIEKQYSRVFD
;
A
#
# COMPACT_ATOMS: atom_id res chain seq x y z
N MET A 1 21.44 36.29 7.41
CA MET A 1 22.62 35.80 8.17
C MET A 1 22.82 34.27 8.09
N THR A 2 21.82 33.46 7.72
CA THR A 2 21.92 31.99 7.63
C THR A 2 22.41 31.43 6.29
N PHE A 3 22.54 32.27 5.25
CA PHE A 3 22.96 31.86 3.90
C PHE A 3 24.48 31.70 3.76
N GLU A 4 25.28 32.58 4.38
CA GLU A 4 26.75 32.56 4.25
C GLU A 4 27.42 31.45 5.08
N ILE A 5 26.82 31.04 6.19
CA ILE A 5 27.36 29.96 7.04
C ILE A 5 27.26 28.59 6.34
N LEU A 6 26.20 28.35 5.56
CA LEU A 6 26.03 27.09 4.82
C LEU A 6 26.89 27.01 3.55
N GLN A 7 27.17 28.16 2.91
CA GLN A 7 28.06 28.22 1.76
C GLN A 7 29.54 28.10 2.17
N SER A 8 29.92 28.59 3.36
CA SER A 8 31.25 28.41 3.94
C SER A 8 31.56 26.96 4.33
N ILE A 9 30.57 26.16 4.74
CA ILE A 9 30.76 24.75 5.10
C ILE A 9 30.96 23.89 3.85
N LEU A 10 30.31 24.24 2.73
CA LEU A 10 30.43 23.50 1.46
C LEU A 10 31.74 23.78 0.71
N THR A 11 32.32 24.99 0.86
CA THR A 11 33.61 25.34 0.22
C THR A 11 34.82 24.97 1.07
N SER A 12 34.65 24.77 2.38
CA SER A 12 35.74 24.39 3.30
C SER A 12 36.17 22.93 3.19
N THR A 13 35.28 22.03 2.73
CA THR A 13 35.58 20.58 2.60
C THR A 13 36.38 20.22 1.35
N ASP A 14 36.46 21.10 0.35
CA ASP A 14 37.18 20.83 -0.90
C ASP A 14 38.69 21.12 -0.85
N ARG A 15 39.23 21.53 0.31
CA ARG A 15 40.62 22.00 0.42
C ARG A 15 41.59 21.10 1.19
N GLU A 16 41.16 19.97 1.75
CA GLU A 16 42.04 19.07 2.52
C GLU A 16 42.21 17.65 1.99
N GLU A 17 41.52 17.24 0.91
CA GLU A 17 41.74 15.91 0.29
C GLU A 17 42.63 16.00 -0.96
N SER A 18 43.89 16.32 -0.75
CA SER A 18 44.96 16.18 -1.74
C SER A 18 46.05 15.28 -1.16
N ASN A 19 45.84 13.96 -1.21
CA ASN A 19 46.83 12.88 -1.37
C ASN A 19 46.36 11.56 -0.71
N ALA A 20 45.47 10.84 -1.40
CA ALA A 20 45.37 9.38 -1.24
C ALA A 20 44.70 8.79 -2.48
N THR A 21 45.51 8.22 -3.38
CA THR A 21 45.03 7.37 -4.49
C THR A 21 44.51 6.05 -3.92
N LYS A 22 43.27 6.05 -3.42
CA LYS A 22 42.45 4.84 -3.32
C LYS A 22 41.47 4.84 -4.47
N ASP A 23 41.45 3.75 -5.23
CA ASP A 23 40.49 3.46 -6.30
C ASP A 23 39.09 3.26 -5.69
N THR A 24 38.46 4.36 -5.25
CA THR A 24 37.05 4.37 -4.83
C THR A 24 36.22 4.37 -6.09
N ARG A 25 35.93 3.18 -6.61
CA ARG A 25 34.85 3.00 -7.59
C ARG A 25 33.52 3.34 -6.89
N ARG A 26 33.11 4.61 -7.02
CA ARG A 26 31.78 5.07 -6.59
C ARG A 26 30.70 4.16 -7.20
N VAL A 27 29.71 3.79 -6.40
CA VAL A 27 28.54 3.03 -6.86
C VAL A 27 27.89 3.82 -8.00
N LYS A 28 27.87 3.24 -9.19
CA LYS A 28 27.22 3.88 -10.34
C LYS A 28 25.71 3.84 -10.11
N GLY A 29 25.04 4.98 -10.19
CA GLY A 29 23.58 5.07 -10.13
C GLY A 29 22.98 6.08 -9.14
N TYR A 30 23.72 6.59 -8.18
CA TYR A 30 23.24 7.62 -7.24
C TYR A 30 24.13 8.88 -7.26
N GLU A 31 24.84 9.10 -8.37
CA GLU A 31 25.84 10.17 -8.51
C GLU A 31 25.20 11.57 -8.50
N THR A 32 23.89 11.65 -8.71
CA THR A 32 23.08 12.88 -8.68
C THR A 32 21.80 12.66 -7.88
N PRO A 33 21.86 12.61 -6.53
CA PRO A 33 20.64 12.59 -5.73
C PRO A 33 19.76 13.80 -6.10
N PRO A 34 18.42 13.66 -6.07
CA PRO A 34 17.54 14.78 -6.39
C PRO A 34 17.90 15.98 -5.52
N LYS A 35 18.24 17.10 -6.16
CA LYS A 35 18.48 18.36 -5.44
C LYS A 35 17.19 18.72 -4.68
N PRO A 36 17.26 19.18 -3.43
CA PRO A 36 16.07 19.63 -2.72
C PRO A 36 15.41 20.78 -3.50
N TRP A 37 14.30 20.45 -4.16
CA TRP A 37 13.38 21.29 -4.93
C TRP A 37 12.84 22.55 -4.23
N ILE A 38 13.21 22.79 -2.97
CA ILE A 38 12.79 23.94 -2.16
C ILE A 38 13.43 25.28 -2.60
N PHE A 39 14.32 25.30 -3.62
CA PHE A 39 15.05 26.53 -4.02
C PHE A 39 14.86 26.99 -5.47
N GLU A 40 14.03 26.35 -6.29
CA GLU A 40 13.77 26.84 -7.66
C GLU A 40 12.35 27.39 -7.79
N GLY A 41 12.26 28.72 -7.77
CA GLY A 41 11.06 29.45 -8.20
C GLY A 41 10.76 29.12 -9.66
N ILE A 42 9.49 28.88 -9.95
CA ILE A 42 8.98 28.55 -11.28
C ILE A 42 9.36 29.68 -12.26
N SER A 43 10.35 29.42 -13.12
CA SER A 43 10.53 30.17 -14.36
C SER A 43 9.88 29.37 -15.48
N THR A 44 8.89 29.99 -16.13
CA THR A 44 8.15 29.48 -17.28
C THR A 44 9.06 28.93 -18.38
N GLN A 45 8.76 27.70 -18.81
CA GLN A 45 9.44 26.96 -19.86
C GLN A 45 8.99 27.46 -21.23
N GLN A 46 9.93 27.93 -22.05
CA GLN A 46 9.72 28.14 -23.49
C GLN A 46 9.95 26.81 -24.22
N GLN A 47 8.96 26.41 -25.02
CA GLN A 47 8.99 25.24 -25.90
C GLN A 47 10.10 25.36 -26.96
N GLN A 48 10.88 24.30 -27.14
CA GLN A 48 11.52 24.02 -28.41
C GLN A 48 11.22 22.58 -28.85
N THR A 49 10.59 22.51 -30.00
CA THR A 49 10.33 21.33 -30.83
C THR A 49 11.61 20.86 -31.51
N HIS A 50 11.93 19.56 -31.44
CA HIS A 50 12.62 18.90 -32.55
C HIS A 50 12.32 17.40 -32.60
N GLY A 51 12.03 16.94 -33.82
CA GLY A 51 11.76 15.55 -34.16
C GLY A 51 13.03 14.74 -34.42
N GLY A 52 12.87 13.42 -34.39
CA GLY A 52 13.90 12.46 -34.76
C GLY A 52 13.30 11.09 -35.03
N ASN A 53 13.62 10.55 -36.20
CA ASN A 53 13.14 9.32 -36.80
C ASN A 53 13.42 8.05 -35.97
N LEU A 54 12.48 7.10 -36.01
CA LEU A 54 12.65 5.71 -35.57
C LEU A 54 12.71 4.77 -36.79
N PRO A 55 13.69 3.85 -36.87
CA PRO A 55 13.74 2.86 -37.95
C PRO A 55 12.83 1.66 -37.65
N LYS A 56 12.19 1.17 -38.72
CA LYS A 56 11.44 -0.08 -38.80
C LYS A 56 12.39 -1.28 -38.64
N ALA A 57 11.97 -2.29 -37.88
CA ALA A 57 12.52 -3.63 -37.96
C ALA A 57 11.37 -4.65 -38.09
N SER A 58 11.38 -5.35 -39.22
CA SER A 58 10.60 -6.54 -39.48
C SER A 58 11.36 -7.78 -39.00
N LYS A 59 10.65 -8.78 -38.46
CA LYS A 59 10.58 -10.12 -39.06
C LYS A 59 9.70 -11.05 -38.22
N ALA A 60 8.86 -11.75 -38.96
CA ALA A 60 8.00 -12.83 -38.53
C ALA A 60 8.81 -14.08 -38.14
N GLY A 61 8.34 -14.76 -37.10
CA GLY A 61 8.73 -16.13 -36.77
C GLY A 61 7.49 -16.90 -36.33
N GLN A 62 6.98 -17.75 -37.23
CA GLN A 62 5.98 -18.77 -36.94
C GLN A 62 6.50 -19.74 -35.88
N HIS A 63 5.72 -20.01 -34.83
CA HIS A 63 5.90 -21.21 -34.02
C HIS A 63 4.60 -22.00 -33.93
N GLN A 64 4.73 -23.28 -34.26
CA GLN A 64 3.70 -24.30 -34.35
C GLN A 64 3.10 -24.65 -32.99
N LEU A 65 1.80 -24.93 -33.03
CA LEU A 65 1.00 -25.48 -31.95
C LEU A 65 1.39 -26.93 -31.68
N GLY A 66 1.89 -27.21 -30.47
CA GLY A 66 2.04 -28.56 -29.93
C GLY A 66 1.18 -28.71 -28.68
N GLY A 67 0.05 -29.41 -28.82
CA GLY A 67 -0.84 -29.75 -27.71
C GLY A 67 -0.24 -30.89 -26.87
N GLY A 68 -0.04 -30.64 -25.58
CA GLY A 68 0.34 -31.64 -24.59
C GLY A 68 -0.61 -31.57 -23.40
N GLY A 69 -1.44 -32.61 -23.23
CA GLY A 69 -2.37 -32.73 -22.10
C GLY A 69 -1.63 -32.92 -20.78
N VAL A 70 -1.93 -32.07 -19.81
CA VAL A 70 -1.40 -32.16 -18.45
C VAL A 70 -2.25 -33.12 -17.63
N ARG A 71 -1.63 -34.25 -17.25
CA ARG A 71 -2.17 -35.24 -16.32
C ARG A 71 -1.76 -34.81 -14.91
N TYR A 72 -2.73 -34.46 -14.06
CA TYR A 72 -2.48 -34.18 -12.65
C TYR A 72 -2.18 -35.49 -11.91
N THR A 73 -0.92 -35.69 -11.52
CA THR A 73 -0.52 -36.71 -10.55
C THR A 73 -0.36 -36.06 -9.18
N TYR A 74 -1.15 -36.51 -8.20
CA TYR A 74 -1.00 -36.14 -6.79
C TYR A 74 0.40 -36.58 -6.32
N GLY A 75 1.27 -35.60 -6.06
CA GLY A 75 2.64 -35.79 -5.63
C GLY A 75 2.73 -36.25 -4.18
N ARG A 76 3.39 -37.38 -3.99
CA ARG A 76 3.85 -37.93 -2.72
C ARG A 76 4.96 -37.00 -2.18
N GLU A 77 4.77 -36.40 -1.01
CA GLU A 77 5.76 -35.56 -0.32
C GLU A 77 7.09 -36.32 -0.21
N GLY A 78 8.11 -35.81 -0.91
CA GLY A 78 9.44 -36.41 -0.96
C GLY A 78 10.31 -35.93 0.21
N PRO A 79 11.36 -36.68 0.60
CA PRO A 79 12.30 -36.33 1.67
C PRO A 79 13.05 -34.98 1.53
N GLN A 80 12.94 -34.32 0.38
CA GLN A 80 13.58 -33.03 0.09
C GLN A 80 12.90 -31.86 0.84
N ASP A 81 11.59 -31.93 1.06
CA ASP A 81 10.81 -30.87 1.73
C ASP A 81 11.23 -30.67 3.20
N ILE A 82 11.58 -31.78 3.86
CA ILE A 82 12.05 -31.78 5.25
C ILE A 82 13.42 -31.09 5.38
N THR A 83 14.28 -31.21 4.37
CA THR A 83 15.61 -30.58 4.39
C THR A 83 15.56 -29.07 4.15
N ASP A 84 14.59 -28.59 3.39
CA ASP A 84 14.40 -27.16 3.13
C ASP A 84 13.76 -26.45 4.33
N LEU A 85 12.77 -27.09 4.98
CA LEU A 85 12.21 -26.64 6.25
C LEU A 85 13.26 -26.56 7.37
N ALA A 86 14.14 -27.55 7.48
CA ALA A 86 15.23 -27.54 8.46
C ALA A 86 16.27 -26.43 8.19
N ARG A 87 16.58 -26.16 6.92
CA ARG A 87 17.50 -25.08 6.53
C ARG A 87 16.91 -23.70 6.84
N GLU A 88 15.62 -23.51 6.57
CA GLU A 88 14.88 -22.29 6.88
C GLU A 88 14.76 -22.06 8.40
N ALA A 89 14.48 -23.11 9.18
CA ALA A 89 14.44 -23.03 10.64
C ALA A 89 15.81 -22.65 11.22
N LYS A 90 16.91 -23.21 10.69
CA LYS A 90 18.28 -22.88 11.11
C LYS A 90 18.66 -21.44 10.78
N ARG A 91 18.28 -20.94 9.60
CA ARG A 91 18.48 -19.53 9.20
C ARG A 91 17.75 -18.58 10.14
N LYS A 92 16.46 -18.85 10.40
CA LYS A 92 15.64 -18.09 11.36
C LYS A 92 16.19 -18.14 12.78
N ALA A 93 16.84 -19.24 13.18
CA ALA A 93 17.47 -19.36 14.49
C ALA A 93 18.76 -18.53 14.59
N LEU A 94 19.57 -18.49 13.52
CA LEU A 94 20.82 -17.72 13.49
C LEU A 94 20.55 -16.21 13.52
N VAL A 95 19.62 -15.72 12.71
CA VAL A 95 19.19 -14.30 12.71
C VAL A 95 18.67 -13.90 14.09
N ARG A 96 17.86 -14.76 14.73
CA ARG A 96 17.38 -14.54 16.10
C ARG A 96 18.50 -14.53 17.13
N ALA A 97 19.48 -15.43 17.02
CA ALA A 97 20.61 -15.48 17.94
C ALA A 97 21.50 -14.23 17.84
N GLN A 98 21.77 -13.78 16.62
CA GLN A 98 22.56 -12.58 16.35
C GLN A 98 21.84 -11.31 16.84
N TRP A 99 20.53 -11.23 16.64
CA TRP A 99 19.68 -10.15 17.15
C TRP A 99 19.62 -10.14 18.69
N ASN A 100 19.45 -11.29 19.32
CA ASN A 100 19.42 -11.43 20.77
C ASN A 100 20.77 -11.10 21.41
N TYR A 101 21.87 -11.33 20.70
CA TYR A 101 23.21 -10.95 21.14
C TYR A 101 23.37 -9.42 21.14
N LEU A 102 23.03 -8.75 20.03
CA LEU A 102 23.15 -7.29 19.90
C LEU A 102 22.26 -6.53 20.89
N THR A 103 21.06 -7.04 21.17
CA THR A 103 20.10 -6.39 22.07
C THR A 103 20.37 -6.61 23.56
N LYS A 104 21.12 -7.67 23.94
CA LYS A 104 21.40 -7.97 25.36
C LYS A 104 22.71 -7.39 25.89
N THR A 105 23.71 -7.13 25.04
CA THR A 105 25.04 -6.70 25.51
C THR A 105 25.34 -5.22 25.27
N VAL A 106 24.58 -4.55 24.42
CA VAL A 106 24.71 -3.11 24.17
C VAL A 106 23.39 -2.47 24.57
N SER A 107 23.41 -1.40 25.37
CA SER A 107 22.26 -0.51 25.49
C SER A 107 22.06 0.15 24.13
N VAL A 108 21.34 -0.51 23.22
CA VAL A 108 21.12 -0.04 21.86
C VAL A 108 20.13 1.12 21.92
N ARG A 109 20.65 2.31 22.22
CA ARG A 109 19.89 3.55 22.16
C ARG A 109 19.59 3.80 20.67
N PHE A 110 18.31 3.83 20.32
CA PHE A 110 17.92 4.24 18.97
C PHE A 110 18.22 5.71 18.79
N GLY A 111 19.08 6.04 17.84
CA GLY A 111 19.41 7.43 17.57
C GLY A 111 20.30 8.08 18.63
N ASP A 112 20.71 9.30 18.31
CA ASP A 112 21.58 10.10 19.18
C ASP A 112 20.76 11.11 19.99
N SER A 113 19.51 11.36 19.58
CA SER A 113 18.63 12.36 20.18
C SER A 113 17.37 11.74 20.84
N PRO A 114 16.74 12.41 21.83
CA PRO A 114 15.41 12.03 22.31
C PRO A 114 14.33 12.09 21.22
N HIS A 115 14.51 12.93 20.19
CA HIS A 115 13.59 13.02 19.06
C HIS A 115 13.61 11.73 18.24
N ASP A 116 14.77 11.14 17.99
CA ASP A 116 14.90 9.89 17.23
C ASP A 116 14.11 8.76 17.90
N GLN A 117 14.18 8.65 19.23
CA GLN A 117 13.45 7.64 20.01
C GLN A 117 11.95 7.88 19.98
N ARG A 118 11.51 9.14 20.06
CA ARG A 118 10.09 9.49 19.91
C ARG A 118 9.62 9.13 18.50
N SER A 119 10.40 9.44 17.47
CA SER A 119 10.07 9.12 16.08
C SER A 119 10.01 7.62 15.83
N LEU A 120 10.88 6.80 16.46
CA LEU A 120 10.75 5.35 16.40
C LEU A 120 9.45 4.86 17.06
N LYS A 121 9.09 5.39 18.23
CA LYS A 121 7.82 5.05 18.89
C LYS A 121 6.63 5.42 18.01
N PHE A 122 6.65 6.62 17.42
CA PHE A 122 5.62 7.07 16.50
C PHE A 122 5.57 6.19 15.23
N TRP A 123 6.72 5.83 14.67
CA TRP A 123 6.80 4.94 13.52
C TRP A 123 6.13 3.60 13.80
N LEU A 124 6.44 2.97 14.93
CA LEU A 124 5.90 1.67 15.30
C LEU A 124 4.39 1.73 15.60
N ALA A 125 3.92 2.84 16.18
CA ALA A 125 2.52 3.02 16.55
C ALA A 125 1.63 3.43 15.36
N GLU A 126 2.11 4.31 14.48
CA GLU A 126 1.27 5.00 13.49
C GLU A 126 1.78 4.80 12.05
N THR A 127 3.03 5.18 11.77
CA THR A 127 3.54 5.27 10.39
C THR A 127 3.68 3.91 9.71
N ALA A 128 4.30 2.93 10.38
CA ALA A 128 4.48 1.60 9.82
C ALA A 128 3.16 0.86 9.59
N PRO A 129 2.19 0.86 10.53
CA PRO A 129 0.87 0.29 10.26
C PRO A 129 0.18 0.96 9.06
N THR A 130 0.25 2.29 8.97
CA THR A 130 -0.36 3.05 7.88
C THR A 130 0.23 2.69 6.51
N ILE A 131 1.56 2.66 6.39
CA ILE A 131 2.23 2.31 5.12
C ILE A 131 2.06 0.82 4.82
N GLY A 132 2.18 -0.03 5.85
CA GLY A 132 2.07 -1.48 5.75
C GLY A 132 0.68 -1.98 5.37
N ASN A 133 -0.35 -1.16 5.54
CA ASN A 133 -1.69 -1.50 5.06
C ASN A 133 -1.82 -1.43 3.54
N TYR A 134 -0.95 -0.72 2.81
CA TYR A 134 -1.08 -0.63 1.34
C TYR A 134 -0.88 -1.97 0.65
N GLY A 135 0.03 -2.84 1.09
CA GLY A 135 0.24 -4.13 0.44
C GLY A 135 0.72 -5.23 1.38
N PRO A 136 0.97 -6.45 0.85
CA PRO A 136 1.12 -7.68 1.64
C PRO A 136 2.26 -7.68 2.67
N ASP A 137 3.14 -6.69 2.62
CA ASP A 137 4.37 -6.64 3.40
C ASP A 137 4.23 -5.80 4.69
N TYR A 138 3.16 -6.01 5.47
CA TYR A 138 2.98 -5.33 6.77
C TYR A 138 4.18 -5.51 7.71
N MET A 139 4.75 -6.73 7.74
CA MET A 139 5.91 -7.06 8.58
C MET A 139 7.19 -6.37 8.12
N PHE A 140 7.31 -6.05 6.83
CA PHE A 140 8.46 -5.33 6.32
C PHE A 140 8.58 -3.96 6.98
N TRP A 141 7.49 -3.19 7.03
CA TRP A 141 7.47 -1.85 7.60
C TRP A 141 7.51 -1.84 9.13
N SER A 142 6.81 -2.79 9.77
CA SER A 142 6.67 -2.84 11.23
C SER A 142 7.82 -3.56 11.95
N ARG A 143 8.58 -4.43 11.26
CA ARG A 143 9.67 -5.22 11.86
C ARG A 143 11.00 -4.99 11.16
N LEU A 144 11.09 -5.31 9.86
CA LEU A 144 12.38 -5.31 9.16
C LEU A 144 13.01 -3.91 9.09
N VAL A 145 12.23 -2.89 8.69
CA VAL A 145 12.73 -1.51 8.59
C VAL A 145 13.25 -0.99 9.94
N PRO A 146 12.52 -1.10 11.07
CA PRO A 146 13.07 -0.77 12.38
C PRO A 146 14.33 -1.54 12.74
N GLN A 147 14.38 -2.85 12.46
CA GLN A 147 15.57 -3.67 12.76
C GLN A 147 16.79 -3.15 12.02
N LEU A 148 16.66 -2.89 10.72
CA LEU A 148 17.72 -2.32 9.90
C LEU A 148 18.06 -0.88 10.28
N ALA A 149 17.10 -0.11 10.79
CA ALA A 149 17.35 1.25 11.28
C ALA A 149 18.25 1.28 12.54
N PHE A 150 18.35 0.19 13.29
CA PHE A 150 19.31 0.11 14.39
C PHE A 150 20.75 -0.12 13.91
N GLU A 151 20.91 -0.79 12.78
CA GLU A 151 22.21 -1.19 12.24
C GLU A 151 22.75 -0.18 11.21
N PHE A 152 21.86 0.39 10.38
CA PHE A 152 22.23 1.24 9.25
C PHE A 152 21.79 2.69 9.48
N PRO A 153 22.72 3.64 9.71
CA PRO A 153 22.41 5.04 9.98
C PRO A 153 21.58 5.73 8.88
N VAL A 154 21.78 5.35 7.62
CA VAL A 154 20.97 5.85 6.49
C VAL A 154 19.50 5.50 6.66
N ILE A 155 19.20 4.23 6.98
CA ILE A 155 17.84 3.75 7.22
C ILE A 155 17.25 4.41 8.46
N ARG A 156 18.04 4.57 9.53
CA ARG A 156 17.67 5.31 10.74
C ARG A 156 17.18 6.71 10.41
N HIS A 157 17.96 7.46 9.64
CA HIS A 157 17.62 8.83 9.27
C HIS A 157 16.40 8.90 8.35
N LEU A 158 16.23 7.98 7.40
CA LEU A 158 15.03 7.91 6.57
C LEU A 158 13.78 7.57 7.39
N LEU A 159 13.89 6.62 8.32
CA LEU A 159 12.81 6.26 9.25
C LEU A 159 12.38 7.47 10.07
N VAL A 160 13.34 8.14 10.72
CA VAL A 160 13.06 9.31 11.55
C VAL A 160 12.48 10.45 10.72
N ALA A 161 13.04 10.74 9.55
CA ALA A 161 12.51 11.77 8.64
C ALA A 161 11.06 11.47 8.24
N THR A 162 10.77 10.21 7.88
CA THR A 162 9.44 9.78 7.44
C THR A 162 8.43 9.80 8.59
N ALA A 163 8.81 9.35 9.78
CA ALA A 163 7.95 9.43 10.97
C ALA A 163 7.65 10.88 11.35
N LEU A 164 8.64 11.77 11.34
CA LEU A 164 8.44 13.21 11.62
C LEU A 164 7.54 13.87 10.57
N LEU A 165 7.72 13.49 9.29
CA LEU A 165 6.86 13.96 8.21
C LEU A 165 5.44 13.45 8.42
N ASP A 166 5.24 12.17 8.68
CA ASP A 166 3.92 11.59 8.91
C ASP A 166 3.22 12.17 10.15
N GLU A 167 3.98 12.44 11.23
CA GLU A 167 3.48 13.13 12.43
C GLU A 167 3.04 14.57 12.11
N GLN A 168 3.82 15.30 11.30
CA GLN A 168 3.47 16.66 10.84
C GLN A 168 2.26 16.66 9.93
N LEU A 169 2.21 15.70 9.02
CA LEU A 169 1.09 15.49 8.13
C LEU A 169 -0.10 14.91 8.90
N GLY A 170 0.05 14.37 10.10
CA GLY A 170 -1.04 13.64 10.77
C GLY A 170 -1.76 12.69 9.81
N VAL A 171 -1.00 11.88 9.06
CA VAL A 171 -1.41 11.03 7.91
C VAL A 171 -2.01 11.79 6.72
N TYR A 172 -2.71 12.89 6.96
CA TYR A 172 -3.23 13.81 5.99
C TYR A 172 -3.46 15.14 6.73
N ARG A 173 -2.67 16.22 6.58
CA ARG A 173 -3.00 17.56 7.08
C ARG A 173 -2.07 18.58 6.42
N SER A 174 -2.72 19.62 5.91
CA SER A 174 -2.23 20.87 5.35
C SER A 174 -1.65 20.86 3.92
N ALA A 175 -2.28 21.71 3.10
CA ALA A 175 -1.76 22.62 2.09
C ALA A 175 -0.75 22.11 1.05
N THR A 176 -1.04 22.49 -0.19
CA THR A 176 -0.29 22.36 -1.45
C THR A 176 1.21 22.70 -1.44
N LYS A 177 1.80 23.11 -0.30
CA LYS A 177 3.24 23.23 -0.02
C LYS A 177 3.53 23.05 1.48
N ILE A 178 3.59 21.82 1.99
CA ILE A 178 4.03 21.57 3.37
C ILE A 178 5.49 22.00 3.50
N LYS A 179 5.75 22.98 4.37
CA LYS A 179 7.12 23.26 4.80
C LYS A 179 7.52 22.17 5.78
N LEU A 180 8.40 21.27 5.34
CA LEU A 180 8.99 20.27 6.22
C LEU A 180 9.63 20.98 7.41
N THR A 181 9.47 20.43 8.61
CA THR A 181 10.28 20.90 9.74
C THR A 181 11.77 20.81 9.37
N PRO A 182 12.58 21.77 9.84
CA PRO A 182 14.02 21.71 9.66
C PRO A 182 14.63 20.38 10.10
N LEU A 183 14.08 19.76 11.14
CA LEU A 183 14.54 18.47 11.66
C LEU A 183 14.27 17.31 10.70
N ALA A 184 13.05 17.18 10.16
CA ALA A 184 12.73 16.14 9.17
C ALA A 184 13.60 16.30 7.91
N LEU A 185 13.77 17.54 7.44
CA LEU A 185 14.63 17.84 6.30
C LEU A 185 16.10 17.50 6.57
N TRP A 186 16.61 17.82 7.77
CA TRP A 186 17.98 17.50 8.17
C TRP A 186 18.25 15.99 8.16
N HIS A 187 17.33 15.19 8.72
CA HIS A 187 17.45 13.74 8.69
C HIS A 187 17.42 13.21 7.25
N TYR A 188 16.48 13.68 6.43
CA TYR A 188 16.39 13.26 5.03
C TYR A 188 17.67 13.59 4.24
N GLN A 189 18.19 14.81 4.37
CA GLN A 189 19.42 15.23 3.71
C GLN A 189 20.64 14.45 4.20
N THR A 190 20.71 14.16 5.50
CA THR A 190 21.77 13.34 6.10
C THR A 190 21.73 11.92 5.53
N ALA A 191 20.53 11.34 5.36
CA ALA A 191 20.38 10.04 4.70
C ALA A 191 20.85 10.07 3.25
N LEU A 192 20.45 11.06 2.45
CA LEU A 192 20.87 11.18 1.06
C LEU A 192 22.39 11.30 0.92
N ARG A 193 23.05 12.09 1.80
CA ARG A 193 24.52 12.16 1.85
C ARG A 193 25.11 10.79 2.20
N GLY A 194 24.55 10.13 3.21
CA GLY A 194 24.97 8.78 3.61
C GLY A 194 24.88 7.78 2.45
N MET A 195 23.82 7.82 1.64
CA MET A 195 23.67 6.95 0.46
C MET A 195 24.80 7.11 -0.57
N THR A 196 25.42 8.29 -0.68
CA THR A 196 26.50 8.55 -1.65
C THR A 196 27.86 7.98 -1.24
N VAL A 197 28.02 7.62 0.04
CA VAL A 197 29.27 7.09 0.60
C VAL A 197 29.21 5.61 0.95
N VAL A 198 28.08 4.95 0.65
CA VAL A 198 27.88 3.51 0.94
C VAL A 198 28.86 2.67 0.11
N GLU A 199 29.52 1.73 0.77
CA GLU A 199 30.42 0.79 0.13
C GLU A 199 29.66 -0.25 -0.69
N ARG A 200 30.36 -0.89 -1.62
CA ARG A 200 29.75 -1.88 -2.52
C ARG A 200 29.14 -3.09 -1.80
N ALA A 201 29.72 -3.48 -0.67
CA ALA A 201 29.22 -4.60 0.14
C ALA A 201 27.80 -4.35 0.69
N ASP A 202 27.38 -3.08 0.76
CA ASP A 202 26.13 -2.65 1.35
C ASP A 202 25.07 -2.27 0.29
N GLU A 203 25.28 -2.66 -0.98
CA GLU A 203 24.36 -2.38 -2.09
C GLU A 203 22.88 -2.81 -1.83
N PRO A 204 22.57 -3.96 -1.19
CA PRO A 204 21.19 -4.32 -0.87
C PRO A 204 20.48 -3.28 0.03
N PHE A 205 21.21 -2.61 0.92
CA PHE A 205 20.66 -1.55 1.77
C PHE A 205 20.34 -0.28 0.98
N LEU A 206 21.04 -0.03 -0.13
CA LEU A 206 20.71 1.09 -1.03
C LEU A 206 19.37 0.89 -1.74
N VAL A 207 18.99 -0.37 -2.04
CA VAL A 207 17.66 -0.67 -2.57
C VAL A 207 16.60 -0.22 -1.57
N LEU A 208 16.72 -0.66 -0.31
CA LEU A 208 15.81 -0.29 0.77
C LEU A 208 15.80 1.23 1.03
N ALA A 209 16.97 1.86 1.13
CA ALA A 209 17.10 3.29 1.37
C ALA A 209 16.40 4.11 0.27
N SER A 210 16.65 3.75 -1.00
CA SER A 210 15.96 4.38 -2.15
C SER A 210 14.44 4.18 -2.04
N SER A 211 14.02 2.98 -1.69
CA SER A 211 12.61 2.64 -1.45
C SER A 211 11.96 3.45 -0.32
N MET A 212 12.67 3.74 0.76
CA MET A 212 12.19 4.64 1.82
C MET A 212 12.18 6.11 1.36
N GLY A 213 13.14 6.52 0.54
CA GLY A 213 13.13 7.82 -0.13
C GLY A 213 11.89 8.02 -1.01
N TRP A 214 11.47 6.96 -1.72
CA TRP A 214 10.21 6.95 -2.46
C TRP A 214 9.00 7.20 -1.55
N VAL A 215 8.91 6.52 -0.39
CA VAL A 215 7.82 6.76 0.58
C VAL A 215 7.83 8.23 1.03
N PHE A 216 8.97 8.73 1.46
CA PHE A 216 9.12 10.08 1.98
C PHE A 216 8.68 11.16 0.98
N GLU A 217 9.10 11.05 -0.28
CA GLU A 217 8.69 11.99 -1.33
C GLU A 217 7.22 11.82 -1.73
N SER A 218 6.70 10.58 -1.70
CA SER A 218 5.29 10.30 -2.02
C SER A 218 4.34 10.88 -0.97
N LEU A 219 4.71 10.82 0.31
CA LEU A 219 3.95 11.43 1.40
C LEU A 219 3.85 12.95 1.24
N GLN A 220 4.94 13.61 0.84
CA GLN A 220 4.97 15.04 0.50
C GLN A 220 4.18 15.39 -0.78
N GLY A 221 3.79 14.41 -1.59
CA GLY A 221 3.20 14.65 -2.90
C GLY A 221 4.22 15.04 -3.98
N ASN A 222 5.52 14.87 -3.72
CA ASN A 222 6.58 15.09 -4.71
C ASN A 222 6.76 13.87 -5.60
N PHE A 223 5.79 13.63 -6.48
CA PHE A 223 5.77 12.44 -7.32
C PHE A 223 6.95 12.37 -8.31
N ALA A 224 7.52 13.52 -8.70
CA ALA A 224 8.70 13.58 -9.55
C ALA A 224 9.95 13.02 -8.84
N ALA A 225 10.24 13.48 -7.63
CA ALA A 225 11.38 12.95 -6.86
C ALA A 225 11.14 11.51 -6.39
N SER A 226 9.90 11.20 -5.99
CA SER A 226 9.47 9.83 -5.67
C SER A 226 9.77 8.86 -6.83
N ALA A 227 9.47 9.25 -8.08
CA ALA A 227 9.78 8.45 -9.26
C ALA A 227 11.30 8.23 -9.47
N ILE A 228 12.15 9.20 -9.09
CA ILE A 228 13.61 9.04 -9.18
C ILE A 228 14.08 7.94 -8.22
N HIS A 229 13.64 8.01 -6.96
CA HIS A 229 13.95 7.00 -5.94
C HIS A 229 13.51 5.60 -6.34
N LEU A 230 12.30 5.50 -6.90
CA LEU A 230 11.75 4.22 -7.32
C LEU A 230 12.46 3.63 -8.53
N ARG A 231 12.89 4.46 -9.48
CA ARG A 231 13.75 3.99 -10.59
C ARG A 231 15.11 3.53 -10.08
N ALA A 232 15.68 4.26 -9.11
CA ALA A 232 16.94 3.88 -8.49
C ALA A 232 16.82 2.53 -7.76
N SER A 233 15.80 2.33 -6.93
CA SER A 233 15.58 1.05 -6.23
C SER A 233 15.35 -0.10 -7.22
N SER A 234 14.54 0.10 -8.26
CA SER A 234 14.31 -0.92 -9.28
C SER A 234 15.56 -1.28 -10.07
N ARG A 235 16.40 -0.29 -10.43
CA ARG A 235 17.65 -0.54 -11.14
C ARG A 235 18.65 -1.29 -10.25
N LEU A 236 18.87 -0.81 -9.03
CA LEU A 236 19.77 -1.44 -8.06
C LEU A 236 19.36 -2.89 -7.77
N LEU A 237 18.06 -3.15 -7.63
CA LEU A 237 17.53 -4.50 -7.47
C LEU A 237 17.92 -5.41 -8.65
N LYS A 238 17.73 -4.96 -9.90
CA LYS A 238 18.10 -5.73 -11.10
C LYS A 238 19.61 -5.95 -11.22
N GLU A 239 20.42 -4.95 -10.87
CA GLU A 239 21.88 -5.05 -10.87
C GLU A 239 22.35 -6.08 -9.84
N LEU A 240 21.74 -6.11 -8.66
CA LEU A 240 22.05 -7.09 -7.62
C LEU A 240 21.59 -8.51 -7.99
N GLU A 241 20.44 -8.65 -8.64
CA GLU A 241 19.95 -9.94 -9.14
C GLU A 241 20.82 -10.51 -10.28
N SER A 242 21.42 -9.64 -11.09
CA SER A 242 22.26 -10.05 -12.22
C SER A 242 23.76 -10.07 -11.92
N GLY A 243 24.17 -9.49 -10.78
CA GLY A 243 25.56 -9.31 -10.40
C GLY A 243 26.19 -10.50 -9.67
N PRO A 244 27.52 -10.48 -9.48
CA PRO A 244 28.24 -11.50 -8.71
C PRO A 244 27.87 -11.51 -7.22
N SER A 245 27.27 -10.42 -6.72
CA SER A 245 26.69 -10.30 -5.37
C SER A 245 25.53 -11.28 -5.12
N SER A 246 25.00 -11.92 -6.17
CA SER A 246 24.03 -13.02 -6.07
C SER A 246 24.56 -14.28 -5.37
N SER A 247 25.84 -14.31 -4.98
CA SER A 247 26.46 -15.43 -4.26
C SER A 247 26.49 -15.25 -2.73
N ASP A 248 26.27 -14.04 -2.20
CA ASP A 248 26.20 -13.83 -0.75
C ASP A 248 24.80 -14.18 -0.20
N PRO A 249 24.66 -15.20 0.66
CA PRO A 249 23.36 -15.60 1.21
C PRO A 249 22.65 -14.48 1.97
N LEU A 250 23.38 -13.61 2.68
CA LEU A 250 22.76 -12.53 3.45
C LEU A 250 22.19 -11.46 2.53
N ALA A 251 22.94 -11.07 1.49
CA ALA A 251 22.44 -10.18 0.45
C ALA A 251 21.21 -10.77 -0.25
N LEU A 252 21.20 -12.06 -0.56
CA LEU A 252 20.04 -12.74 -1.16
C LEU A 252 18.80 -12.70 -0.26
N ASP A 253 18.96 -12.97 1.04
CA ASP A 253 17.85 -12.92 2.00
C ASP A 253 17.28 -11.49 2.10
N MET A 254 18.15 -10.48 2.14
CA MET A 254 17.77 -9.06 2.14
C MET A 254 17.03 -8.68 0.86
N LEU A 255 17.53 -9.10 -0.30
CA LEU A 255 16.88 -8.87 -1.60
C LEU A 255 15.51 -9.55 -1.66
N ALA A 256 15.41 -10.78 -1.19
CA ALA A 256 14.14 -11.50 -1.14
C ALA A 256 13.10 -10.76 -0.26
N ALA A 257 13.53 -10.11 0.82
CA ALA A 257 12.66 -9.32 1.68
C ALA A 257 12.27 -7.95 1.07
N VAL A 258 13.17 -7.29 0.33
CA VAL A 258 12.95 -5.96 -0.23
C VAL A 258 12.24 -5.99 -1.60
N LYS A 259 12.46 -7.05 -2.38
CA LYS A 259 11.95 -7.20 -3.75
C LYS A 259 10.42 -7.05 -3.86
N PRO A 260 9.59 -7.73 -3.02
CA PRO A 260 8.14 -7.56 -3.06
C PRO A 260 7.73 -6.09 -2.90
N MET A 261 8.38 -5.37 -1.98
CA MET A 261 8.09 -3.97 -1.71
C MET A 261 8.43 -3.06 -2.90
N VAL A 262 9.56 -3.30 -3.58
CA VAL A 262 9.93 -2.54 -4.79
C VAL A 262 8.87 -2.70 -5.88
N TYR A 263 8.39 -3.93 -6.12
CA TYR A 263 7.34 -4.16 -7.10
C TYR A 263 5.99 -3.58 -6.68
N LEU A 264 5.63 -3.71 -5.42
CA LEU A 264 4.44 -3.08 -4.86
C LEU A 264 4.47 -1.55 -5.09
N SER A 265 5.61 -0.93 -4.84
CA SER A 265 5.82 0.51 -5.03
C SER A 265 5.74 0.93 -6.51
N LEU A 266 6.25 0.09 -7.42
CA LEU A 266 6.10 0.26 -8.86
C LEU A 266 4.63 0.19 -9.29
N SER A 267 3.90 -0.84 -8.87
CA SER A 267 2.47 -0.97 -9.15
C SER A 267 1.69 0.22 -8.62
N PHE A 268 1.93 0.62 -7.37
CA PHE A 268 1.26 1.75 -6.75
C PHE A 268 1.54 3.05 -7.51
N SER A 269 2.82 3.34 -7.78
CA SER A 269 3.22 4.56 -8.48
C SER A 269 2.69 4.61 -9.90
N ASN A 270 2.65 3.46 -10.59
CA ASN A 270 2.03 3.38 -11.91
C ASN A 270 0.56 3.77 -11.81
N ILE A 271 -0.21 3.20 -10.88
CA ILE A 271 -1.65 3.50 -10.76
C ILE A 271 -1.88 4.97 -10.38
N VAL A 272 -1.22 5.44 -9.32
CA VAL A 272 -1.47 6.76 -8.73
C VAL A 272 -0.88 7.89 -9.58
N HIS A 273 0.33 7.74 -10.10
CA HIS A 273 0.99 8.79 -10.88
C HIS A 273 0.61 8.73 -12.36
N GLY A 274 0.48 7.52 -12.90
CA GLY A 274 0.16 7.30 -14.30
C GLY A 274 -1.30 7.62 -14.67
N ALA A 275 -2.18 7.88 -13.71
CA ALA A 275 -3.51 8.43 -13.98
C ALA A 275 -3.50 9.80 -14.68
N SER A 276 -2.33 10.45 -14.78
CA SER A 276 -2.19 11.78 -15.41
C SER A 276 -1.88 11.71 -16.91
N THR A 277 -1.62 10.52 -17.48
CA THR A 277 -1.44 10.39 -18.92
C THR A 277 -2.80 10.55 -19.61
N PRO A 278 -2.94 11.46 -20.60
CA PRO A 278 -4.17 11.57 -21.38
C PRO A 278 -4.56 10.21 -21.93
N ILE A 279 -5.80 9.79 -21.68
CA ILE A 279 -6.37 8.62 -22.34
C ILE A 279 -6.74 9.11 -23.74
N GLU A 280 -6.04 8.64 -24.77
CA GLU A 280 -6.46 8.87 -26.15
C GLU A 280 -7.77 8.11 -26.36
N ILE A 281 -8.88 8.84 -26.35
CA ILE A 281 -10.22 8.29 -26.55
C ILE A 281 -10.42 8.12 -28.06
N PRO A 282 -10.73 6.91 -28.55
CA PRO A 282 -11.16 6.73 -29.93
C PRO A 282 -12.43 7.58 -30.18
N PRO A 283 -12.48 8.41 -31.23
CA PRO A 283 -13.56 9.38 -31.44
C PRO A 283 -14.96 8.78 -31.70
N ASP A 284 -15.07 7.46 -31.86
CA ASP A 284 -16.30 6.78 -32.32
C ASP A 284 -16.77 5.66 -31.37
N ASP A 285 -16.55 5.74 -30.05
CA ASP A 285 -17.11 4.75 -29.11
C ASP A 285 -18.58 5.13 -28.77
N PRO A 286 -19.59 4.42 -29.30
CA PRO A 286 -21.00 4.78 -29.11
C PRO A 286 -21.51 4.54 -27.68
N ASP A 287 -20.73 3.88 -26.81
CA ASP A 287 -21.05 3.64 -25.40
C ASP A 287 -20.51 4.74 -24.45
N ASP A 288 -20.10 5.88 -25.00
CA ASP A 288 -19.48 7.03 -24.32
C ASP A 288 -20.47 7.89 -23.50
N ASP A 289 -21.64 7.35 -23.14
CA ASP A 289 -22.56 7.97 -22.18
C ASP A 289 -21.93 8.03 -20.76
N ASP A 290 -20.84 7.29 -20.53
CA ASP A 290 -20.05 7.31 -19.30
C ASP A 290 -18.98 8.41 -19.26
N GLN A 291 -18.84 9.19 -20.34
CA GLN A 291 -18.11 10.47 -20.31
C GLN A 291 -18.83 11.52 -19.46
N THR A 292 -19.96 11.16 -18.80
CA THR A 292 -20.52 11.91 -17.69
C THR A 292 -19.37 12.51 -16.91
N THR A 293 -19.30 13.82 -17.05
CA THR A 293 -18.44 14.76 -16.38
C THR A 293 -18.71 14.61 -14.90
N GLU A 294 -18.27 13.51 -14.30
CA GLU A 294 -18.17 13.42 -12.87
C GLU A 294 -17.29 14.60 -12.50
N PRO A 295 -17.84 15.63 -11.83
CA PRO A 295 -17.13 16.87 -11.66
C PRO A 295 -15.81 16.50 -10.99
N GLU A 296 -14.69 16.88 -11.60
CA GLU A 296 -13.37 16.58 -11.04
C GLU A 296 -13.25 17.12 -9.59
N ASP A 297 -14.18 18.02 -9.23
CA ASP A 297 -14.24 18.80 -8.00
C ASP A 297 -15.29 18.37 -6.97
N VAL A 298 -16.02 17.25 -7.11
CA VAL A 298 -16.95 16.83 -6.03
C VAL A 298 -16.14 16.47 -4.77
N PRO A 299 -16.27 17.22 -3.66
CA PRO A 299 -15.55 16.92 -2.43
C PRO A 299 -16.11 15.64 -1.78
N ILE A 300 -15.25 14.96 -1.02
CA ILE A 300 -15.65 13.88 -0.12
C ILE A 300 -15.79 14.51 1.26
N ASP A 301 -16.97 14.41 1.84
CA ASP A 301 -17.33 15.02 3.12
C ASP A 301 -17.57 13.97 4.23
N SER A 302 -17.65 12.69 3.86
CA SER A 302 -17.85 11.58 4.82
C SER A 302 -17.29 10.26 4.29
N LEU A 303 -17.07 9.30 5.21
CA LEU A 303 -16.70 7.93 4.85
C LEU A 303 -17.79 7.22 4.04
N ALA A 304 -19.05 7.40 4.40
CA ALA A 304 -20.18 6.85 3.64
C ALA A 304 -20.18 7.34 2.19
N GLN A 305 -19.98 8.64 1.96
CA GLN A 305 -19.87 9.20 0.62
C GLN A 305 -18.64 8.65 -0.12
N ALA A 306 -17.48 8.59 0.54
CA ALA A 306 -16.24 8.05 -0.04
C ALA A 306 -16.45 6.60 -0.53
N ARG A 307 -17.07 5.78 0.32
CA ARG A 307 -17.46 4.39 0.03
C ARG A 307 -18.41 4.33 -1.16
N ASP A 308 -19.53 5.04 -1.11
CA ASP A 308 -20.61 4.88 -2.09
C ASP A 308 -20.15 5.30 -3.49
N MET A 309 -19.38 6.39 -3.60
CA MET A 309 -18.76 6.84 -4.84
C MET A 309 -17.85 5.75 -5.45
N LEU A 310 -16.92 5.21 -4.67
CA LEU A 310 -15.95 4.25 -5.17
C LEU A 310 -16.58 2.89 -5.50
N ILE A 311 -17.42 2.39 -4.60
CA ILE A 311 -18.05 1.07 -4.75
C ILE A 311 -19.02 1.07 -5.93
N GLU A 312 -19.80 2.14 -6.15
CA GLU A 312 -20.68 2.22 -7.31
C GLU A 312 -19.89 2.23 -8.62
N ARG A 313 -18.75 2.96 -8.67
CA ARG A 313 -17.88 2.95 -9.85
C ARG A 313 -17.33 1.55 -10.14
N VAL A 314 -16.87 0.83 -9.11
CA VAL A 314 -16.38 -0.55 -9.25
C VAL A 314 -17.48 -1.51 -9.71
N ARG A 315 -18.70 -1.39 -9.16
CA ARG A 315 -19.84 -2.21 -9.59
C ARG A 315 -20.23 -1.93 -11.04
N ARG A 316 -20.24 -0.66 -11.47
CA ARG A 316 -20.51 -0.30 -12.87
C ARG A 316 -19.48 -0.92 -13.81
N PHE A 317 -18.19 -0.83 -13.46
CA PHE A 317 -17.13 -1.50 -14.21
C PHE A 317 -17.36 -3.00 -14.32
N LYS A 318 -17.72 -3.68 -13.23
CA LYS A 318 -18.00 -5.13 -13.25
C LYS A 318 -19.22 -5.50 -14.09
N ARG A 319 -20.33 -4.78 -13.95
CA ARG A 319 -21.53 -5.02 -14.78
C ARG A 319 -21.23 -4.92 -16.28
N ARG A 320 -20.37 -3.99 -16.69
CA ARG A 320 -19.92 -3.89 -18.09
C ARG A 320 -19.02 -5.06 -18.48
N ALA A 321 -18.03 -5.38 -17.65
CA ALA A 321 -17.16 -6.52 -17.88
C ALA A 321 -17.95 -7.85 -18.03
N ASP A 322 -19.05 -8.00 -17.29
CA ASP A 322 -19.94 -9.16 -17.37
C ASP A 322 -20.89 -9.11 -18.58
N ALA A 323 -21.33 -7.91 -18.99
CA ALA A 323 -22.15 -7.72 -20.19
C ALA A 323 -21.34 -8.00 -21.47
N ASP A 324 -20.06 -7.62 -21.49
CA ASP A 324 -19.11 -7.87 -22.59
C ASP A 324 -18.57 -9.32 -22.61
N SER A 325 -19.27 -10.25 -21.95
CA SER A 325 -18.85 -11.65 -21.80
C SER A 325 -18.84 -12.47 -23.10
N ASP A 326 -19.07 -11.84 -24.25
CA ASP A 326 -18.80 -12.34 -25.61
C ASP A 326 -17.27 -12.47 -25.90
N ALA A 327 -16.56 -13.11 -24.96
CA ALA A 327 -15.18 -13.59 -24.98
C ALA A 327 -14.04 -12.55 -24.88
N ARG A 328 -14.28 -11.24 -24.93
CA ARG A 328 -13.19 -10.24 -24.94
C ARG A 328 -12.82 -9.66 -23.57
N GLY A 329 -13.67 -9.82 -22.56
CA GLY A 329 -13.46 -9.20 -21.25
C GLY A 329 -13.60 -7.67 -21.29
N PRO A 330 -13.33 -6.97 -20.18
CA PRO A 330 -13.49 -5.51 -20.12
C PRO A 330 -12.57 -4.83 -21.13
N SER A 331 -13.11 -3.86 -21.87
CA SER A 331 -12.32 -3.08 -22.82
C SER A 331 -11.14 -2.41 -22.12
N ARG A 332 -9.99 -2.29 -22.80
CA ARG A 332 -8.81 -1.58 -22.26
C ARG A 332 -9.15 -0.15 -21.83
N TYR A 333 -10.07 0.49 -22.55
CA TYR A 333 -10.59 1.80 -22.20
C TYR A 333 -11.27 1.81 -20.83
N SER A 334 -12.21 0.88 -20.57
CA SER A 334 -12.90 0.78 -19.28
C SER A 334 -11.94 0.56 -18.10
N ILE A 335 -10.88 -0.22 -18.30
CA ILE A 335 -9.82 -0.47 -17.31
C ILE A 335 -9.06 0.83 -17.00
N LEU A 336 -8.65 1.57 -18.04
CA LEU A 336 -7.94 2.84 -17.87
C LEU A 336 -8.83 3.92 -17.25
N ALA A 337 -10.13 3.94 -17.60
CA ALA A 337 -11.11 4.84 -17.01
C ALA A 337 -11.29 4.55 -15.50
N LEU A 338 -11.41 3.28 -15.11
CA LEU A 338 -11.47 2.91 -13.68
C LEU A 338 -10.18 3.29 -12.95
N ARG A 339 -9.01 3.03 -13.55
CA ARG A 339 -7.71 3.42 -12.96
C ARG A 339 -7.63 4.93 -12.74
N ARG A 340 -8.01 5.75 -13.74
CA ARG A 340 -8.03 7.21 -13.62
C ARG A 340 -8.98 7.64 -12.50
N TYR A 341 -10.16 7.05 -12.46
CA TYR A 341 -11.13 7.31 -11.39
C TYR A 341 -10.56 7.02 -10.01
N ILE A 342 -9.96 5.85 -9.81
CA ILE A 342 -9.35 5.46 -8.52
C ILE A 342 -8.26 6.45 -8.12
N GLY A 343 -7.41 6.89 -9.06
CA GLY A 343 -6.40 7.92 -8.79
C GLY A 343 -6.99 9.26 -8.36
N THR A 344 -8.05 9.73 -9.03
CA THR A 344 -8.74 10.97 -8.66
C THR A 344 -9.48 10.83 -7.32
N TRP A 345 -10.20 9.73 -7.11
CA TRP A 345 -10.88 9.42 -5.86
C TRP A 345 -9.89 9.38 -4.70
N GLN A 346 -8.72 8.75 -4.88
CA GLN A 346 -7.68 8.71 -3.85
C GLN A 346 -7.23 10.12 -3.48
N LYS A 347 -6.93 10.98 -4.46
CA LYS A 347 -6.55 12.38 -4.18
C LYS A 347 -7.61 13.10 -3.33
N ARG A 348 -8.90 12.93 -3.65
CA ARG A 348 -10.02 13.51 -2.88
C ARG A 348 -10.13 12.90 -1.49
N ALA A 349 -10.03 11.58 -1.37
CA ALA A 349 -10.12 10.87 -0.10
C ALA A 349 -8.97 11.24 0.83
N ARG A 350 -7.77 11.46 0.27
CA ARG A 350 -6.64 12.05 1.00
C ARG A 350 -7.05 13.43 1.53
N ILE A 351 -7.55 14.33 0.66
CA ILE A 351 -7.99 15.69 1.06
C ILE A 351 -9.04 15.65 2.17
N TYR A 352 -10.03 14.77 2.06
CA TYR A 352 -11.05 14.57 3.08
C TYR A 352 -10.42 14.19 4.43
N CYS A 353 -9.62 13.11 4.46
CA CYS A 353 -8.89 12.70 5.64
C CYS A 353 -7.88 13.77 6.09
N LEU A 354 -7.52 14.73 5.22
CA LEU A 354 -6.63 15.84 5.57
C LEU A 354 -7.26 16.80 6.56
N HIS A 355 -8.56 17.02 6.49
CA HIS A 355 -9.19 18.15 7.17
C HIS A 355 -9.94 17.73 8.43
N GLY A 356 -10.37 16.48 8.54
CA GLY A 356 -11.16 16.05 9.67
C GLY A 356 -10.37 15.64 10.91
N LYS A 357 -11.12 15.33 11.96
CA LYS A 357 -10.64 14.78 13.23
C LYS A 357 -10.83 13.27 13.26
N GLU A 358 -10.79 12.62 12.09
CA GLU A 358 -11.08 11.21 11.98
C GLU A 358 -10.00 10.38 12.69
N SER A 359 -10.44 9.27 13.27
CA SER A 359 -9.54 8.33 13.94
C SER A 359 -8.59 7.66 12.95
N ASN A 360 -7.57 6.98 13.49
CA ASN A 360 -6.70 6.12 12.67
C ASN A 360 -7.53 5.00 11.99
N LEU A 361 -8.48 4.39 12.70
CA LEU A 361 -9.35 3.34 12.12
C LEU A 361 -10.15 3.84 10.91
N HIS A 362 -10.64 5.08 10.98
CA HIS A 362 -11.33 5.70 9.86
C HIS A 362 -10.42 5.82 8.63
N LYS A 363 -9.19 6.31 8.81
CA LYS A 363 -8.20 6.45 7.72
C LYS A 363 -7.82 5.09 7.14
N GLN A 364 -7.64 4.08 7.98
CA GLN A 364 -7.38 2.70 7.55
C GLN A 364 -8.58 2.13 6.75
N THR A 365 -9.80 2.49 7.12
CA THR A 365 -11.01 2.07 6.39
C THR A 365 -11.09 2.72 5.00
N VAL A 366 -10.74 4.00 4.88
CA VAL A 366 -10.58 4.67 3.57
C VAL A 366 -9.49 4.00 2.73
N GLN A 367 -8.39 3.59 3.35
CA GLN A 367 -7.32 2.86 2.67
C GLN A 367 -7.77 1.47 2.19
N ILE A 368 -8.59 0.75 2.98
CA ILE A 368 -9.20 -0.51 2.56
C ILE A 368 -10.07 -0.31 1.31
N LEU A 369 -10.87 0.76 1.25
CA LEU A 369 -11.66 1.10 0.05
C LEU A 369 -10.76 1.29 -1.17
N PHE A 370 -9.66 2.04 -1.02
CA PHE A 370 -8.68 2.24 -2.08
C PHE A 370 -8.12 0.91 -2.61
N ILE A 371 -7.60 0.06 -1.71
CA ILE A 371 -7.00 -1.23 -2.07
C ILE A 371 -8.04 -2.16 -2.68
N THR A 372 -9.27 -2.15 -2.15
CA THR A 372 -10.40 -2.89 -2.71
C THR A 372 -10.59 -2.50 -4.17
N ALA A 373 -10.70 -1.21 -4.49
CA ALA A 373 -10.89 -0.78 -5.87
C ALA A 373 -9.70 -1.13 -6.78
N LEU A 374 -8.47 -1.01 -6.28
CA LEU A 374 -7.27 -1.44 -7.02
C LEU A 374 -7.32 -2.93 -7.37
N SER A 375 -7.85 -3.76 -6.49
CA SER A 375 -7.90 -5.20 -6.68
C SER A 375 -8.77 -5.63 -7.87
N PHE A 376 -9.71 -4.78 -8.29
CA PHE A 376 -10.60 -5.02 -9.43
C PHE A 376 -9.93 -4.71 -10.77
N LEU A 377 -8.77 -4.06 -10.77
CA LEU A 377 -7.98 -3.85 -11.98
C LEU A 377 -7.23 -5.15 -12.36
N PRO A 378 -7.02 -5.39 -13.66
CA PRO A 378 -6.18 -6.48 -14.15
C PRO A 378 -4.73 -6.42 -13.63
N GLU A 379 -4.06 -7.57 -13.61
CA GLU A 379 -2.70 -7.70 -13.08
C GLU A 379 -1.66 -6.86 -13.84
N ASP A 380 -1.80 -6.66 -15.15
CA ASP A 380 -0.88 -5.82 -15.92
C ASP A 380 -0.97 -4.32 -15.54
N ILE A 381 -2.08 -3.91 -14.93
CA ILE A 381 -2.31 -2.54 -14.48
C ILE A 381 -2.09 -2.39 -12.97
N ALA A 382 -2.71 -3.26 -12.16
CA ALA A 382 -2.63 -3.21 -10.70
C ALA A 382 -1.43 -3.95 -10.11
N GLY A 383 -0.76 -4.82 -10.88
CA GLY A 383 0.34 -5.66 -10.41
C GLY A 383 0.03 -6.33 -9.08
N ALA A 384 0.82 -6.00 -8.07
CA ALA A 384 0.74 -6.61 -6.73
C ALA A 384 -0.58 -6.35 -5.98
N PHE A 385 -1.46 -5.47 -6.47
CA PHE A 385 -2.76 -5.21 -5.84
C PHE A 385 -3.91 -6.02 -6.45
N SER A 386 -3.75 -6.60 -7.64
CA SER A 386 -4.84 -7.28 -8.36
C SER A 386 -5.35 -8.50 -7.59
N THR A 387 -6.67 -8.76 -7.61
CA THR A 387 -7.23 -10.00 -7.02
C THR A 387 -6.75 -11.28 -7.71
N ALA A 388 -6.19 -11.17 -8.92
CA ALA A 388 -5.51 -12.30 -9.57
C ALA A 388 -4.29 -12.78 -8.76
N ASN A 389 -3.71 -11.88 -7.95
CA ASN A 389 -2.64 -12.22 -7.01
C ASN A 389 -3.23 -12.71 -5.68
N GLU A 390 -2.93 -13.97 -5.36
CA GLU A 390 -3.36 -14.63 -4.11
C GLU A 390 -2.88 -13.87 -2.85
N ALA A 391 -1.65 -13.35 -2.87
CA ALA A 391 -1.09 -12.60 -1.75
C ALA A 391 -1.84 -11.28 -1.51
N ALA A 392 -2.27 -10.62 -2.59
CA ALA A 392 -3.06 -9.38 -2.50
C ALA A 392 -4.43 -9.64 -1.87
N SER A 393 -5.13 -10.68 -2.34
CA SER A 393 -6.44 -11.07 -1.81
C SER A 393 -6.37 -11.47 -0.33
N ARG A 394 -5.34 -12.26 0.05
CA ARG A 394 -5.08 -12.60 1.45
C ARG A 394 -4.83 -11.35 2.30
N HIS A 395 -3.93 -10.47 1.86
CA HIS A 395 -3.60 -9.25 2.60
C HIS A 395 -4.79 -8.33 2.80
N LEU A 396 -5.63 -8.15 1.77
CA LEU A 396 -6.83 -7.31 1.87
C LEU A 396 -7.79 -7.85 2.94
N LEU A 397 -8.04 -9.16 2.97
CA LEU A 397 -8.89 -9.79 3.99
C LEU A 397 -8.26 -9.72 5.39
N ASP A 398 -6.95 -9.97 5.51
CA ASP A 398 -6.22 -9.84 6.78
C ASP A 398 -6.29 -8.40 7.31
N THR A 399 -6.22 -7.40 6.42
CA THR A 399 -6.31 -5.99 6.78
C THR A 399 -7.71 -5.64 7.26
N ILE A 400 -8.76 -6.09 6.56
CA ILE A 400 -10.16 -5.90 6.99
C ILE A 400 -10.39 -6.53 8.38
N GLU A 401 -9.89 -7.75 8.59
CA GLU A 401 -10.00 -8.46 9.86
C GLU A 401 -9.28 -7.71 11.00
N ARG A 402 -8.06 -7.22 10.76
CA ARG A 402 -7.32 -6.38 11.74
C ARG A 402 -8.08 -5.12 12.11
N VAL A 403 -8.61 -4.38 11.14
CA VAL A 403 -9.38 -3.16 11.39
C VAL A 403 -10.65 -3.48 12.18
N ALA A 404 -11.34 -4.58 11.86
CA ALA A 404 -12.53 -5.02 12.58
C ALA A 404 -12.21 -5.40 14.04
N VAL A 405 -11.09 -6.07 14.30
CA VAL A 405 -10.63 -6.38 15.67
C VAL A 405 -10.30 -5.09 16.42
N ALA A 406 -9.49 -4.22 15.84
CA ALA A 406 -9.09 -2.96 16.48
C ALA A 406 -10.30 -2.06 16.76
N LYS A 407 -11.31 -2.06 15.88
CA LYS A 407 -12.57 -1.34 16.10
C LYS A 407 -13.34 -1.87 17.31
N ARG A 408 -13.41 -3.20 17.50
CA ARG A 408 -14.05 -3.82 18.67
C ARG A 408 -13.33 -3.52 19.99
N GLU A 409 -12.01 -3.34 19.93
CA GLU A 409 -11.19 -3.01 21.10
C GLU A 409 -11.24 -1.52 21.44
N SER A 410 -11.39 -0.66 20.43
CA SER A 410 -11.60 0.77 20.64
C SER A 410 -13.00 1.03 21.24
N ALA A 411 -13.07 1.91 22.24
CA ALA A 411 -14.34 2.35 22.85
C ALA A 411 -15.37 2.79 21.77
N PRO A 412 -16.68 2.83 22.07
CA PRO A 412 -17.71 3.16 21.09
C PRO A 412 -17.67 4.66 20.74
N TRP A 413 -16.71 5.05 19.90
CA TRP A 413 -16.80 6.25 19.11
C TRP A 413 -17.75 5.97 17.94
N ASP A 414 -18.58 6.97 17.66
CA ASP A 414 -19.60 7.03 16.60
C ASP A 414 -18.96 6.87 15.21
N GLU A 415 -18.60 5.63 14.89
CA GLU A 415 -18.03 5.23 13.61
C GLU A 415 -18.87 4.09 13.02
N ALA A 416 -20.20 4.23 13.09
CA ALA A 416 -21.13 3.30 12.45
C ALA A 416 -20.78 3.11 10.96
N ASP A 417 -20.28 4.17 10.32
CA ASP A 417 -19.81 4.15 8.94
C ASP A 417 -18.65 3.17 8.70
N ILE A 418 -17.83 2.84 9.71
CA ILE A 418 -16.74 1.87 9.52
C ILE A 418 -17.30 0.46 9.34
N ASP A 419 -18.18 0.01 10.22
CA ASP A 419 -18.78 -1.33 10.13
C ASP A 419 -19.58 -1.50 8.84
N ASP A 420 -20.36 -0.47 8.47
CA ASP A 420 -21.09 -0.46 7.20
C ASP A 420 -20.15 -0.50 6.00
N THR A 421 -19.04 0.26 6.04
CA THR A 421 -18.05 0.28 4.97
C THR A 421 -17.35 -1.06 4.81
N LEU A 422 -16.88 -1.66 5.91
CA LEU A 422 -16.26 -2.99 5.89
C LEU A 422 -17.24 -4.06 5.41
N SER A 423 -18.51 -3.97 5.80
CA SER A 423 -19.56 -4.90 5.35
C SER A 423 -19.83 -4.79 3.85
N VAL A 424 -19.97 -3.56 3.33
CA VAL A 424 -20.15 -3.31 1.88
C VAL A 424 -18.96 -3.80 1.08
N THR A 425 -17.74 -3.53 1.56
CA THR A 425 -16.51 -4.03 0.95
C THR A 425 -16.49 -5.55 0.93
N LEU A 426 -16.70 -6.22 2.07
CA LEU A 426 -16.69 -7.69 2.15
C LEU A 426 -17.76 -8.34 1.28
N SER A 427 -18.95 -7.73 1.17
CA SER A 427 -19.99 -8.18 0.25
C SER A 427 -19.50 -8.15 -1.20
N LEU A 428 -18.87 -7.04 -1.62
CA LEU A 428 -18.31 -6.89 -2.96
C LEU A 428 -17.20 -7.93 -3.22
N LEU A 429 -16.34 -8.19 -2.24
CA LEU A 429 -15.26 -9.19 -2.35
C LEU A 429 -15.80 -10.62 -2.41
N ALA A 430 -16.79 -10.96 -1.58
CA ALA A 430 -17.42 -12.28 -1.55
C ALA A 430 -18.13 -12.61 -2.88
N GLU A 431 -18.63 -11.60 -3.58
CA GLU A 431 -19.27 -11.74 -4.88
C GLU A 431 -18.23 -11.93 -6.01
N HIS A 432 -17.19 -11.10 -6.04
CA HIS A 432 -16.35 -10.95 -7.23
C HIS A 432 -14.92 -11.50 -7.13
N PHE A 433 -14.48 -12.01 -5.98
CA PHE A 433 -13.15 -12.63 -5.91
C PHE A 433 -13.05 -13.84 -6.86
N PRO A 434 -11.95 -13.95 -7.64
CA PRO A 434 -11.80 -15.03 -8.61
C PRO A 434 -11.68 -16.39 -7.92
N ASP A 435 -10.90 -16.43 -6.83
CA ASP A 435 -10.68 -17.63 -6.04
C ASP A 435 -11.84 -17.91 -5.06
N TRP A 436 -12.31 -19.16 -5.04
CA TRP A 436 -13.45 -19.57 -4.22
C TRP A 436 -13.14 -19.55 -2.72
N PHE A 437 -11.89 -19.84 -2.32
CA PHE A 437 -11.49 -19.87 -0.92
C PHE A 437 -11.55 -18.47 -0.33
N PHE A 438 -11.04 -17.46 -1.04
CA PHE A 438 -11.16 -16.08 -0.58
C PHE A 438 -12.60 -15.56 -0.60
N ARG A 439 -13.43 -15.94 -1.58
CA ARG A 439 -14.87 -15.62 -1.54
C ARG A 439 -15.54 -16.15 -0.28
N LYS A 440 -15.27 -17.43 0.05
CA LYS A 440 -15.80 -18.06 1.25
C LYS A 440 -15.29 -17.37 2.52
N ARG A 441 -14.01 -17.02 2.59
CA ARG A 441 -13.45 -16.27 3.73
C ARG A 441 -14.08 -14.89 3.88
N ALA A 442 -14.24 -14.15 2.79
CA ALA A 442 -14.92 -12.85 2.79
C ALA A 442 -16.37 -12.99 3.30
N GLY A 443 -17.10 -14.01 2.85
CA GLY A 443 -18.45 -14.32 3.35
C GLY A 443 -18.49 -14.68 4.84
N HIS A 444 -17.51 -15.43 5.34
CA HIS A 444 -17.40 -15.72 6.78
C HIS A 444 -17.10 -14.48 7.61
N LEU A 445 -16.17 -13.63 7.15
CA LEU A 445 -15.90 -12.35 7.80
C LEU A 445 -17.15 -11.48 7.81
N LEU A 446 -17.85 -11.34 6.68
CA LEU A 446 -19.11 -10.58 6.57
C LEU A 446 -20.17 -11.06 7.57
N ALA A 447 -20.31 -12.38 7.74
CA ALA A 447 -21.26 -12.95 8.70
C ALA A 447 -20.93 -12.65 10.16
N SER A 448 -19.69 -12.24 10.47
CA SER A 448 -19.26 -11.85 11.81
C SER A 448 -19.54 -10.38 12.16
N PHE A 449 -19.87 -9.54 11.17
CA PHE A 449 -20.22 -8.14 11.42
C PHE A 449 -21.64 -8.03 11.99
N PRO A 450 -21.87 -7.13 12.96
CA PRO A 450 -23.21 -6.87 13.44
C PRO A 450 -24.07 -6.41 12.27
N LYS A 451 -25.19 -7.11 12.03
CA LYS A 451 -26.15 -6.66 11.03
C LYS A 451 -26.61 -5.27 11.43
N ALA A 452 -26.45 -4.29 10.55
CA ALA A 452 -27.02 -2.97 10.75
C ALA A 452 -28.48 -3.15 11.20
N PRO A 453 -28.89 -2.53 12.32
CA PRO A 453 -30.27 -2.63 12.77
C PRO A 453 -31.12 -2.15 11.61
N LEU A 454 -31.90 -3.07 11.00
CA LEU A 454 -32.82 -2.78 9.92
C LEU A 454 -33.56 -1.52 10.32
N ALA A 455 -33.24 -0.40 9.66
CA ALA A 455 -33.85 0.89 9.96
C ALA A 455 -35.34 0.62 9.96
N LYS A 456 -35.98 0.73 11.14
CA LYS A 456 -37.41 0.50 11.29
C LYS A 456 -38.02 1.39 10.23
N LYS A 457 -38.59 0.81 9.17
CA LYS A 457 -39.32 1.56 8.16
C LYS A 457 -40.33 2.37 8.96
N THR A 458 -40.04 3.66 9.14
CA THR A 458 -40.99 4.61 9.65
C THR A 458 -42.03 4.65 8.56
N THR A 459 -43.09 3.86 8.76
CA THR A 459 -44.29 3.89 7.97
C THR A 459 -44.89 5.26 8.20
N THR A 460 -44.40 6.25 7.46
CA THR A 460 -45.00 7.57 7.40
C THR A 460 -46.31 7.38 6.65
N THR A 461 -47.38 7.11 7.40
CA THR A 461 -48.76 7.12 6.93
C THR A 461 -49.12 8.55 6.53
N ASN A 462 -48.78 8.93 5.31
CA ASN A 462 -49.33 10.13 4.68
C ASN A 462 -50.68 9.77 4.09
N ASN A 463 -51.74 10.00 4.88
CA ASN A 463 -53.08 10.19 4.35
C ASN A 463 -53.15 11.58 3.71
N THR A 464 -53.03 11.64 2.39
CA THR A 464 -53.53 12.77 1.62
C THR A 464 -54.19 12.24 0.36
N GLU A 465 -55.52 12.16 0.40
CA GLU A 465 -56.34 12.00 -0.78
C GLU A 465 -56.16 13.23 -1.68
N SER A 466 -55.63 13.05 -2.88
CA SER A 466 -56.06 13.88 -4.00
C SER A 466 -56.03 13.06 -5.29
N SER A 467 -57.22 12.97 -5.85
CA SER A 467 -57.58 12.37 -7.13
C SER A 467 -56.95 13.12 -8.30
N PHE A 468 -56.21 12.44 -9.17
CA PHE A 468 -56.15 12.77 -10.59
C PHE A 468 -55.86 11.54 -11.47
N SER A 469 -56.55 11.53 -12.60
CA SER A 469 -56.78 10.40 -13.51
C SER A 469 -55.62 10.12 -14.47
N SER A 470 -55.29 8.82 -14.59
CA SER A 470 -54.91 8.05 -15.79
C SER A 470 -54.08 8.68 -16.93
N ALA A 471 -52.90 8.11 -17.17
CA ALA A 471 -52.49 7.65 -18.50
C ALA A 471 -51.46 6.50 -18.36
N THR A 472 -51.84 5.36 -18.93
CA THR A 472 -51.10 4.10 -19.07
C THR A 472 -49.98 4.19 -20.11
N THR A 473 -48.76 3.76 -19.75
CA THR A 473 -47.92 2.98 -20.68
C THR A 473 -47.05 2.00 -19.90
N THR A 474 -47.19 0.73 -20.27
CA THR A 474 -46.67 -0.47 -19.61
C THR A 474 -45.33 -0.86 -20.20
N ALA A 475 -44.28 -0.97 -19.39
CA ALA A 475 -43.09 -1.78 -19.69
C ALA A 475 -42.53 -2.30 -18.38
N GLY A 476 -42.79 -3.58 -18.10
CA GLY A 476 -42.42 -4.26 -16.86
C GLY A 476 -40.94 -4.64 -16.84
N SER A 477 -40.26 -4.26 -15.76
CA SER A 477 -38.99 -4.82 -15.34
C SER A 477 -39.17 -5.38 -13.92
N GLY A 478 -39.33 -6.70 -13.85
CA GLY A 478 -39.50 -7.44 -12.60
C GLY A 478 -38.16 -7.60 -11.89
N VAL A 479 -37.89 -6.76 -10.91
CA VAL A 479 -36.81 -6.99 -9.94
C VAL A 479 -37.26 -8.08 -8.97
N ARG A 480 -36.77 -9.30 -9.18
CA ARG A 480 -36.92 -10.40 -8.21
C ARG A 480 -36.08 -10.10 -6.98
N SER A 481 -36.75 -9.74 -5.89
CA SER A 481 -36.21 -9.81 -4.54
C SER A 481 -35.90 -11.28 -4.20
N VAL A 482 -34.61 -11.61 -4.07
CA VAL A 482 -34.18 -12.92 -3.56
C VAL A 482 -34.35 -12.90 -2.04
N VAL A 483 -35.45 -13.47 -1.59
CA VAL A 483 -35.73 -13.73 -0.18
C VAL A 483 -34.86 -14.92 0.26
N TRP A 484 -33.75 -14.64 0.95
CA TRP A 484 -33.00 -15.66 1.68
C TRP A 484 -33.71 -15.94 3.02
N ASN A 485 -34.56 -16.96 3.05
CA ASN A 485 -35.07 -17.55 4.28
C ASN A 485 -34.77 -19.05 4.30
N GLN A 486 -34.41 -19.53 5.50
CA GLN A 486 -34.18 -20.92 5.92
C GLN A 486 -32.76 -21.47 5.78
N ILE A 487 -31.90 -21.08 6.74
CA ILE A 487 -30.96 -22.02 7.36
C ILE A 487 -31.17 -21.91 8.88
N ARG A 488 -31.66 -22.98 9.52
CA ARG A 488 -31.77 -23.06 10.99
C ARG A 488 -30.38 -23.39 11.56
N PRO A 489 -29.88 -22.69 12.60
CA PRO A 489 -28.72 -23.15 13.34
C PRO A 489 -29.11 -24.31 14.25
N GLY A 490 -28.43 -25.45 14.11
CA GLY A 490 -28.43 -26.51 15.10
C GLY A 490 -27.78 -26.01 16.39
N LYS A 491 -28.42 -26.30 17.51
CA LYS A 491 -28.00 -25.97 18.87
C LYS A 491 -26.79 -26.84 19.23
N VAL A 492 -25.59 -26.26 19.32
CA VAL A 492 -24.44 -26.94 19.94
C VAL A 492 -24.41 -26.52 21.41
N VAL A 493 -24.69 -27.47 22.29
CA VAL A 493 -24.55 -27.33 23.74
C VAL A 493 -23.10 -27.69 24.08
N PHE A 494 -22.39 -26.80 24.77
CA PHE A 494 -21.17 -27.15 25.50
C PHE A 494 -21.48 -27.09 27.00
N GLU A 495 -21.54 -28.27 27.61
CA GLU A 495 -21.45 -28.46 29.06
C GLU A 495 -19.97 -28.57 29.45
N GLY A 496 -19.60 -27.94 30.57
CA GLY A 496 -18.27 -28.12 31.17
C GLY A 496 -17.80 -26.92 31.97
N GLU A 497 -18.48 -26.57 33.07
CA GLU A 497 -17.89 -25.78 34.13
C GLU A 497 -16.99 -26.67 35.00
N GLU A 498 -15.73 -26.28 35.19
CA GLU A 498 -14.97 -26.70 36.37
C GLU A 498 -14.17 -25.52 36.95
N LYS A 499 -14.44 -25.24 38.22
CA LYS A 499 -13.83 -24.17 39.04
C LYS A 499 -12.47 -24.63 39.57
N VAL A 500 -11.44 -23.80 39.43
CA VAL A 500 -10.31 -23.78 40.38
C VAL A 500 -9.91 -22.33 40.71
N ARG A 501 -9.81 -22.06 42.02
CA ARG A 501 -9.42 -20.77 42.62
C ARG A 501 -7.89 -20.65 42.71
N GLY A 502 -7.41 -19.42 42.49
CA GLY A 502 -6.25 -18.83 43.15
C GLY A 502 -4.90 -19.02 42.46
N LEU A 503 -4.35 -17.95 41.87
CA LEU A 503 -3.00 -17.45 42.17
C LEU A 503 -2.73 -16.10 41.48
N ASP A 504 -2.29 -15.16 42.32
CA ASP A 504 -1.52 -13.92 42.12
C ASP A 504 -1.56 -13.13 40.78
N ARG A 505 -2.12 -11.93 40.86
CA ARG A 505 -2.18 -10.88 39.82
C ARG A 505 -0.81 -10.21 39.56
N SER A 506 0.24 -10.52 40.34
CA SER A 506 1.59 -9.93 40.22
C SER A 506 2.46 -10.49 39.07
N THR A 507 1.98 -11.50 38.34
CA THR A 507 2.67 -12.02 37.13
C THR A 507 2.30 -11.26 35.85
N ILE A 508 1.17 -10.53 35.86
CA ILE A 508 0.67 -9.76 34.70
C ILE A 508 1.49 -8.48 34.48
N GLU A 509 2.10 -7.91 35.52
CA GLU A 509 2.95 -6.71 35.40
C GLU A 509 4.41 -7.02 35.05
N LYS A 510 4.87 -8.26 35.22
CA LYS A 510 6.26 -8.64 34.91
C LYS A 510 6.50 -9.12 33.49
N GLN A 511 5.47 -9.29 32.67
CA GLN A 511 5.60 -9.84 31.31
C GLN A 511 5.17 -8.89 30.17
N TYR A 512 4.95 -7.61 30.46
CA TYR A 512 5.19 -6.52 29.50
C TYR A 512 6.70 -6.35 29.17
N SER A 513 7.56 -7.22 29.71
CA SER A 513 9.01 -7.30 29.48
C SER A 513 9.44 -8.27 28.36
N ARG A 514 8.50 -8.93 27.66
CA ARG A 514 8.76 -9.78 26.48
C ARG A 514 8.06 -9.23 25.24
N VAL A 515 8.43 -8.02 24.86
CA VAL A 515 7.77 -7.16 23.84
C VAL A 515 7.83 -7.73 22.39
N PHE A 516 8.27 -8.96 22.14
CA PHE A 516 8.32 -9.53 20.79
C PHE A 516 8.22 -11.06 20.78
N ASP A 517 7.03 -11.60 21.09
CA ASP A 517 6.66 -12.95 20.63
C ASP A 517 5.82 -12.85 19.34
#